data_AF-A0A7L4TDB0-F1
#
_entry.id   AF-A0A7L4TDB0-F1
#
_cell.length_a   1.000
_cell.length_b   1.000
_cell.length_c   1.000
_cell.angle_alpha   90.00
_cell.angle_beta   90.00
_cell.angle_gamma   90.00
#
_symmetry.space_group_name_H-M   'P 1'
#
loop_
_entity.id
_entity.type
_entity.pdbx_description
1 polymer ?
#
loop_
_entity_poly.entity_id
_entity_poly.type
_entity_poly.pdbx_seq_one_letter_code
_entity_poly.pdbx_strand_id
1 'polypeptide(L)'
;MKKVIYVLILVSFLSCAKRDKINHYLIKKVTVKELLNNGFYKYSYNDTVDDLDKVDDTIKYVVKYDMYSNVKPEKNENGEICPKQLIGFDDLDSVRKKEINNYRKDVLNDRIITYVFRNDLLFYKNLVVYSIDKSQKKTADLTSKNKILKYYDSLKIPIKPIYYNNDVNAPYPKQFEIDKYRAFIDYGDDEQYEMSVNYITNSTYRNILEEWYAGKIHVVRYYL
;
A
#
# COMPACT_ATOMS: atom_id res chain seq x y z
N MET A 1 -40.34 -1.79 26.54
CA MET A 1 -38.87 -1.84 26.75
C MET A 1 -38.18 -2.98 26.01
N LYS A 2 -38.60 -4.25 26.12
CA LYS A 2 -37.96 -5.38 25.40
C LYS A 2 -37.86 -5.19 23.88
N LYS A 3 -38.89 -4.61 23.23
CA LYS A 3 -38.87 -4.33 21.78
C LYS A 3 -37.86 -3.25 21.36
N VAL A 4 -37.50 -2.31 22.24
CA VAL A 4 -36.53 -1.24 21.96
C VAL A 4 -35.09 -1.77 22.04
N ILE A 5 -34.84 -2.74 22.93
CA ILE A 5 -33.56 -3.43 23.05
C ILE A 5 -33.23 -4.21 21.77
N TYR A 6 -34.21 -4.88 21.16
CA TYR A 6 -34.00 -5.60 19.89
C TYR A 6 -33.68 -4.66 18.72
N VAL A 7 -34.25 -3.45 18.68
CA VAL A 7 -33.92 -2.45 17.65
C VAL A 7 -32.50 -1.91 17.84
N LEU A 8 -32.09 -1.62 19.08
CA LEU A 8 -30.70 -1.21 19.38
C LEU A 8 -29.68 -2.30 19.04
N ILE A 9 -30.01 -3.57 19.29
CA ILE A 9 -29.18 -4.72 18.93
C ILE A 9 -29.11 -4.88 17.39
N LEU A 10 -30.23 -4.77 16.67
CA LEU A 10 -30.25 -4.84 15.20
C LEU A 10 -29.45 -3.69 14.56
N VAL A 11 -29.54 -2.47 15.10
CA VAL A 11 -28.80 -1.30 14.62
C VAL A 11 -27.31 -1.42 14.95
N SER A 12 -26.93 -2.06 16.05
CA SER A 12 -25.52 -2.36 16.36
C SER A 12 -24.90 -3.44 15.45
N PHE A 13 -25.71 -4.35 14.88
CA PHE A 13 -25.25 -5.30 13.85
C PHE A 13 -25.25 -4.72 12.42
N LEU A 14 -25.91 -3.57 12.21
CA LEU A 14 -25.76 -2.73 11.00
C LEU A 14 -24.54 -1.80 11.07
N SER A 15 -23.60 -2.05 11.99
CA SER A 15 -22.20 -1.66 11.80
C SER A 15 -21.70 -2.33 10.52
N CYS A 16 -22.00 -1.69 9.37
CA CYS A 16 -21.42 -1.99 8.08
C CYS A 16 -19.91 -1.79 8.20
N ALA A 17 -19.21 -2.83 8.68
CA ALA A 17 -17.80 -2.98 8.38
C ALA A 17 -17.74 -3.02 6.85
N LYS A 18 -17.31 -1.90 6.26
CA LYS A 18 -17.12 -1.76 4.81
C LYS A 18 -16.19 -2.88 4.40
N ARG A 19 -16.73 -3.92 3.79
CA ARG A 19 -15.95 -5.05 3.35
C ARG A 19 -15.23 -4.60 2.09
N ASP A 20 -13.90 -4.61 2.17
CA ASP A 20 -13.07 -4.39 1.00
C ASP A 20 -13.34 -5.46 -0.07
N LYS A 21 -13.70 -4.97 -1.26
CA LYS A 21 -14.02 -5.75 -2.47
C LYS A 21 -13.03 -5.47 -3.59
N ILE A 22 -12.04 -4.60 -3.38
CA ILE A 22 -11.06 -4.26 -4.41
C ILE A 22 -10.06 -5.41 -4.51
N ASN A 23 -9.79 -5.87 -5.73
CA ASN A 23 -8.66 -6.77 -5.96
C ASN A 23 -7.37 -5.95 -6.03
N HIS A 24 -6.71 -5.81 -4.89
CA HIS A 24 -5.46 -5.05 -4.75
C HIS A 24 -4.25 -5.66 -5.44
N TYR A 25 -4.37 -6.83 -6.07
CA TYR A 25 -3.32 -7.40 -6.91
C TYR A 25 -3.42 -6.96 -8.37
N LEU A 26 -4.53 -6.35 -8.78
CA LEU A 26 -4.68 -5.83 -10.14
C LEU A 26 -4.00 -4.47 -10.26
N ILE A 27 -3.40 -4.17 -11.42
CA ILE A 27 -2.85 -2.84 -11.70
C ILE A 27 -3.91 -1.80 -12.01
N LYS A 28 -5.16 -2.23 -12.23
CA LYS A 28 -6.27 -1.35 -12.57
C LYS A 28 -6.31 -0.12 -11.65
N LYS A 29 -6.40 1.06 -12.26
CA LYS A 29 -6.56 2.33 -11.53
C LYS A 29 -7.82 2.27 -10.67
N VAL A 30 -7.71 2.75 -9.44
CA VAL A 30 -8.80 2.82 -8.47
C VAL A 30 -9.12 4.29 -8.20
N THR A 31 -10.41 4.61 -8.07
CA THR A 31 -10.86 5.96 -7.75
C THR A 31 -10.90 6.22 -6.25
N VAL A 32 -10.81 7.49 -5.85
CA VAL A 32 -11.00 7.93 -4.46
C VAL A 32 -12.32 7.42 -3.87
N LYS A 33 -13.42 7.47 -4.66
CA LYS A 33 -14.74 7.00 -4.23
C LYS A 33 -14.74 5.50 -3.92
N GLU A 34 -14.08 4.70 -4.75
CA GLU A 34 -13.94 3.26 -4.48
C GLU A 34 -13.18 3.01 -3.18
N LEU A 35 -12.07 3.71 -2.94
CA LEU A 35 -11.28 3.54 -1.71
C LEU A 35 -12.09 3.89 -0.46
N LEU A 36 -12.77 5.03 -0.45
CA LEU A 36 -13.62 5.46 0.67
C LEU A 36 -14.80 4.51 0.91
N ASN A 37 -15.38 3.95 -0.16
CA ASN A 37 -16.45 2.96 -0.06
C ASN A 37 -15.97 1.61 0.49
N ASN A 38 -14.68 1.30 0.35
CA ASN A 38 -14.04 0.09 0.87
C ASN A 38 -13.34 0.32 2.21
N GLY A 39 -13.57 1.46 2.87
CA GLY A 39 -13.13 1.70 4.25
C GLY A 39 -11.69 2.17 4.40
N PHE A 40 -11.06 2.63 3.32
CA PHE A 40 -9.72 3.20 3.39
C PHE A 40 -9.75 4.56 4.09
N TYR A 41 -8.76 4.80 4.95
CA TYR A 41 -8.52 6.06 5.63
C TYR A 41 -7.75 7.01 4.73
N LYS A 42 -8.13 8.29 4.74
CA LYS A 42 -7.46 9.36 3.99
C LYS A 42 -6.43 10.07 4.87
N TYR A 43 -5.27 10.36 4.29
CA TYR A 43 -4.23 11.20 4.87
C TYR A 43 -3.83 12.22 3.81
N SER A 44 -3.74 13.50 4.18
CA SER A 44 -3.40 14.58 3.26
C SER A 44 -2.19 15.33 3.76
N TYR A 45 -1.26 15.62 2.87
CA TYR A 45 -0.15 16.51 3.14
C TYR A 45 0.21 17.31 1.89
N ASN A 46 0.85 18.45 2.08
CA ASN A 46 1.41 19.24 1.01
C ASN A 46 2.93 19.18 1.13
N ASP A 47 3.60 19.12 -0.01
CA ASP A 47 5.06 19.23 -0.07
C ASP A 47 5.46 20.32 -1.05
N THR A 48 6.64 20.89 -0.82
CA THR A 48 7.24 21.87 -1.72
C THR A 48 8.32 21.17 -2.51
N VAL A 49 8.13 21.10 -3.83
CA VAL A 49 9.08 20.43 -4.72
C VAL A 49 9.88 21.49 -5.47
N ASP A 50 11.20 21.38 -5.35
CA ASP A 50 12.15 22.21 -6.08
C ASP A 50 12.29 21.70 -7.52
N ASP A 51 12.28 22.61 -8.50
CA ASP A 51 12.54 22.30 -9.91
C ASP A 51 14.06 22.21 -10.13
N LEU A 52 14.64 21.06 -9.74
CA LEU A 52 16.10 20.82 -9.77
C LEU A 52 16.74 20.92 -11.17
N ASP A 53 15.93 20.96 -12.23
CA ASP A 53 16.37 20.99 -13.63
C ASP A 53 16.48 22.42 -14.21
N LYS A 54 16.18 23.47 -13.44
CA LYS A 54 16.32 24.87 -13.88
C LYS A 54 17.43 25.59 -13.13
N VAL A 55 18.28 26.29 -13.87
CA VAL A 55 19.44 27.09 -13.42
C VAL A 55 19.06 28.25 -12.48
N ASP A 56 17.76 28.46 -12.22
CA ASP A 56 17.24 29.50 -11.35
C ASP A 56 16.40 28.83 -10.24
N ASP A 57 16.99 28.69 -9.04
CA ASP A 57 16.52 27.97 -7.84
C ASP A 57 15.20 28.49 -7.22
N THR A 58 14.37 29.21 -7.97
CA THR A 58 13.29 30.04 -7.42
C THR A 58 11.88 29.48 -7.61
N ILE A 59 11.65 28.50 -8.51
CA ILE A 59 10.28 28.00 -8.73
C ILE A 59 10.00 26.76 -7.89
N LYS A 60 9.48 27.03 -6.70
CA LYS A 60 8.89 26.06 -5.79
C LYS A 60 7.43 25.82 -6.16
N TYR A 61 7.07 24.58 -6.49
CA TYR A 61 5.67 24.20 -6.67
C TYR A 61 5.16 23.48 -5.44
N VAL A 62 3.97 23.88 -4.97
CA VAL A 62 3.25 23.17 -3.92
C VAL A 62 2.52 22.01 -4.56
N VAL A 63 2.83 20.79 -4.12
CA VAL A 63 2.17 19.56 -4.57
C VAL A 63 1.32 19.03 -3.44
N LYS A 64 0.05 18.76 -3.74
CA LYS A 64 -0.86 18.09 -2.81
C LYS A 64 -0.78 16.59 -2.99
N TYR A 65 -0.59 15.89 -1.88
CA TYR A 65 -0.64 14.44 -1.82
C TYR A 65 -1.80 13.98 -0.95
N ASP A 66 -2.62 13.09 -1.51
CA ASP A 66 -3.69 12.40 -0.80
C ASP A 66 -3.38 10.90 -0.78
N MET A 67 -3.02 10.36 0.39
CA MET A 67 -2.88 8.93 0.62
C MET A 67 -4.21 8.32 1.07
N TYR A 68 -4.47 7.10 0.60
CA TYR A 68 -5.51 6.22 1.10
C TYR A 68 -4.90 4.90 1.54
N SER A 69 -5.13 4.50 2.79
CA SER A 69 -4.61 3.24 3.34
C SER A 69 -5.65 2.48 4.17
N ASN A 70 -5.52 1.15 4.24
CA ASN A 70 -6.31 0.32 5.16
C ASN A 70 -5.82 0.39 6.62
N VAL A 71 -4.67 1.04 6.86
CA VAL A 71 -4.13 1.26 8.20
C VAL A 71 -4.88 2.40 8.87
N LYS A 72 -5.28 2.18 10.12
CA LYS A 72 -6.04 3.13 10.94
C LYS A 72 -5.14 4.32 11.35
N PRO A 73 -5.69 5.54 11.44
CA PRO A 73 -4.96 6.68 11.98
C PRO A 73 -4.71 6.57 13.48
N GLU A 74 -3.61 7.15 13.94
CA GLU A 74 -3.28 7.42 15.34
C GLU A 74 -2.63 8.80 15.49
N LYS A 75 -2.49 9.28 16.73
CA LYS A 75 -1.72 10.49 17.00
C LYS A 75 -0.27 10.11 17.25
N ASN A 76 0.66 10.78 16.57
CA ASN A 76 2.08 10.67 16.90
C ASN A 76 2.42 11.44 18.20
N GLU A 77 3.68 11.41 18.60
CA GLU A 77 4.19 12.10 19.80
C GLU A 77 3.95 13.62 19.76
N ASN A 78 3.86 14.20 18.57
CA ASN A 78 3.57 15.63 18.36
C ASN A 78 2.06 15.93 18.32
N GLY A 79 1.20 14.93 18.50
CA GLY A 79 -0.26 15.07 18.45
C GLY A 79 -0.87 15.11 17.05
N GLU A 80 -0.06 14.92 16.00
CA GLU A 80 -0.49 14.93 14.60
C GLU A 80 -1.11 13.59 14.20
N ILE A 81 -2.12 13.63 13.34
CA ILE A 81 -2.79 12.42 12.86
C ILE A 81 -1.93 11.79 11.75
N CYS A 82 -1.38 10.62 12.02
CA CYS A 82 -0.61 9.80 11.07
C CYS A 82 -1.21 8.39 10.96
N PRO A 83 -0.85 7.57 9.96
CA PRO A 83 -1.12 6.14 10.03
C PRO A 83 -0.53 5.56 11.30
N LYS A 84 -1.16 4.50 11.81
CA LYS A 84 -0.54 3.67 12.83
C LYS A 84 0.87 3.33 12.39
N GLN A 85 1.84 3.61 13.25
CA GLN A 85 3.22 3.31 12.97
C GLN A 85 3.35 1.79 12.95
N LEU A 86 3.84 1.25 11.83
CA LEU A 86 3.97 -0.18 11.58
C LEU A 86 5.42 -0.61 11.33
N ILE A 87 6.39 0.31 11.20
CA ILE A 87 7.80 0.00 10.86
C ILE A 87 8.75 0.68 11.86
N GLY A 88 9.98 0.16 12.00
CA GLY A 88 11.05 0.79 12.79
C GLY A 88 10.99 0.45 14.28
N PHE A 89 10.73 -0.82 14.61
CA PHE A 89 10.35 -1.24 15.96
C PHE A 89 11.24 -2.30 16.58
N ASP A 90 12.42 -2.53 16.01
CA ASP A 90 13.34 -3.53 16.53
C ASP A 90 13.72 -3.25 17.99
N ASP A 91 13.65 -1.98 18.41
CA ASP A 91 13.93 -1.51 19.77
C ASP A 91 12.70 -1.41 20.70
N LEU A 92 11.49 -1.72 20.22
CA LEU A 92 10.29 -1.70 21.07
C LEU A 92 10.24 -2.88 22.05
N ASP A 93 9.57 -2.67 23.19
CA ASP A 93 9.29 -3.73 24.15
C ASP A 93 8.40 -4.85 23.55
N SER A 94 8.38 -6.00 24.22
CA SER A 94 7.66 -7.19 23.76
C SER A 94 6.15 -7.02 23.73
N VAL A 95 5.58 -6.14 24.57
CA VAL A 95 4.14 -5.88 24.63
C VAL A 95 3.73 -5.12 23.38
N ARG A 96 4.42 -4.04 23.05
CA ARG A 96 4.12 -3.21 21.88
C ARG A 96 4.36 -3.95 20.57
N LYS A 97 5.43 -4.77 20.50
CA LYS A 97 5.67 -5.69 19.36
C LYS A 97 4.49 -6.65 19.14
N LYS A 98 3.98 -7.24 20.23
CA LYS A 98 2.82 -8.14 20.18
C LYS A 98 1.56 -7.42 19.71
N GLU A 99 1.31 -6.20 20.19
CA GLU A 99 0.17 -5.40 19.75
C GLU A 99 0.20 -5.07 18.25
N ILE A 100 1.37 -4.74 17.71
CA ILE A 100 1.55 -4.47 16.29
C ILE A 100 1.34 -5.73 15.45
N ASN A 101 1.90 -6.87 15.88
CA ASN A 101 1.71 -8.15 15.19
C ASN A 101 0.24 -8.59 15.20
N ASN A 102 -0.45 -8.44 16.33
CA ASN A 102 -1.89 -8.71 16.41
C ASN A 102 -2.68 -7.76 15.50
N TYR A 103 -2.32 -6.48 15.45
CA TYR A 103 -2.97 -5.53 14.54
C TYR A 103 -2.78 -5.91 13.07
N ARG A 104 -1.56 -6.27 12.66
CA ARG A 104 -1.26 -6.74 11.31
C ARG A 104 -2.08 -7.98 10.96
N LYS A 105 -2.08 -8.97 11.86
CA LYS A 105 -2.77 -10.25 11.66
C LYS A 105 -4.29 -10.12 11.66
N ASP A 106 -4.85 -9.54 12.71
CA ASP A 106 -6.28 -9.61 13.01
C ASP A 106 -7.08 -8.49 12.34
N VAL A 107 -6.46 -7.31 12.13
CA VAL A 107 -7.12 -6.14 11.54
C VAL A 107 -6.75 -5.97 10.08
N LEU A 108 -5.46 -6.06 9.75
CA LEU A 108 -4.99 -5.85 8.38
C LEU A 108 -5.01 -7.13 7.53
N ASN A 109 -5.25 -8.29 8.14
CA ASN A 109 -5.20 -9.59 7.46
C ASN A 109 -3.86 -9.74 6.70
N ASP A 110 -2.77 -9.42 7.42
CA ASP A 110 -1.37 -9.42 6.97
C ASP A 110 -1.07 -8.57 5.73
N ARG A 111 -1.92 -7.58 5.42
CA ARG A 111 -1.75 -6.73 4.23
C ARG A 111 -1.77 -5.24 4.56
N ILE A 112 -0.74 -4.52 4.14
CA ILE A 112 -0.75 -3.06 4.11
C ILE A 112 -0.98 -2.64 2.67
N ILE A 113 -2.05 -1.88 2.43
CA ILE A 113 -2.41 -1.40 1.11
C ILE A 113 -2.40 0.12 1.13
N THR A 114 -1.67 0.72 0.20
CA THR A 114 -1.48 2.16 0.12
C THR A 114 -1.71 2.65 -1.31
N TYR A 115 -2.53 3.68 -1.46
CA TYR A 115 -2.72 4.42 -2.71
C TYR A 115 -2.36 5.88 -2.50
N VAL A 116 -1.72 6.49 -3.48
CA VAL A 116 -1.25 7.88 -3.40
C VAL A 116 -1.74 8.63 -4.61
N PHE A 117 -2.42 9.75 -4.36
CA PHE A 117 -2.87 10.68 -5.38
C PHE A 117 -2.00 11.94 -5.31
N ARG A 118 -1.47 12.36 -6.45
CA ARG A 118 -0.75 13.63 -6.63
C ARG A 118 -1.65 14.57 -7.41
N ASN A 119 -2.04 15.70 -6.81
CA ASN A 119 -2.99 16.64 -7.41
C ASN A 119 -4.23 15.93 -8.00
N ASP A 120 -4.82 15.04 -7.19
CA ASP A 120 -6.03 14.25 -7.50
C ASP A 120 -5.86 13.16 -8.59
N LEU A 121 -4.65 12.96 -9.13
CA LEU A 121 -4.33 11.86 -10.04
C LEU A 121 -3.70 10.69 -9.27
N LEU A 122 -4.19 9.47 -9.48
CA LEU A 122 -3.56 8.28 -8.90
C LEU A 122 -2.12 8.19 -9.43
N PHE A 123 -1.18 8.39 -8.52
CA PHE A 123 0.25 8.46 -8.79
C PHE A 123 0.93 7.13 -8.50
N TYR A 124 0.61 6.54 -7.34
CA TYR A 124 1.31 5.37 -6.87
C TYR A 124 0.39 4.42 -6.10
N LYS A 125 0.71 3.14 -6.16
CA LYS A 125 0.07 2.09 -5.36
C LYS A 125 1.14 1.17 -4.81
N ASN A 126 0.93 0.72 -3.57
CA ASN A 126 1.73 -0.30 -2.94
C ASN A 126 0.87 -1.29 -2.14
N LEU A 127 1.32 -2.54 -2.14
CA LEU A 127 0.75 -3.64 -1.39
C LEU A 127 1.90 -4.43 -0.75
N VAL A 128 1.92 -4.46 0.57
CA VAL A 128 2.79 -5.35 1.36
C VAL A 128 1.97 -6.52 1.84
N VAL A 129 2.51 -7.71 1.72
CA VAL A 129 1.94 -8.92 2.29
C VAL A 129 2.95 -9.57 3.21
N TYR A 130 2.59 -9.70 4.48
CA TYR A 130 3.35 -10.43 5.47
C TYR A 130 2.87 -11.89 5.56
N SER A 131 3.71 -12.77 6.09
CA SER A 131 3.36 -14.17 6.37
C SER A 131 3.37 -14.42 7.88
N ILE A 132 2.57 -13.64 8.63
CA ILE A 132 2.44 -13.81 10.10
C ILE A 132 1.46 -14.94 10.39
N ASP A 133 0.35 -15.03 9.64
CA ASP A 133 -0.62 -16.11 9.71
C ASP A 133 -0.77 -16.84 8.37
N LYS A 134 -0.01 -17.93 8.23
CA LYS A 134 -0.02 -18.82 7.05
C LYS A 134 -1.37 -19.49 6.79
N SER A 135 -2.32 -19.47 7.73
CA SER A 135 -3.65 -20.06 7.54
C SER A 135 -4.57 -19.21 6.67
N GLN A 136 -4.24 -17.93 6.47
CA GLN A 136 -5.07 -16.98 5.73
C GLN A 136 -4.88 -17.10 4.20
N LYS A 137 -5.63 -18.00 3.56
CA LYS A 137 -5.59 -18.27 2.10
C LYS A 137 -6.21 -17.19 1.17
N LYS A 138 -6.42 -15.96 1.63
CA LYS A 138 -7.16 -14.94 0.86
C LYS A 138 -6.28 -14.06 -0.04
N THR A 139 -5.00 -14.34 -0.11
CA THR A 139 -4.01 -13.53 -0.81
C THR A 139 -3.57 -14.21 -2.10
N ALA A 140 -3.31 -13.41 -3.15
CA ALA A 140 -2.58 -13.95 -4.30
C ALA A 140 -1.19 -14.38 -3.83
N ASP A 141 -0.65 -15.45 -4.38
CA ASP A 141 0.69 -15.88 -4.02
C ASP A 141 1.68 -15.31 -5.04
N LEU A 142 2.41 -14.27 -4.65
CA LEU A 142 3.39 -13.59 -5.51
C LEU A 142 4.84 -13.86 -5.04
N THR A 143 5.07 -14.95 -4.32
CA THR A 143 6.38 -15.29 -3.72
C THR A 143 7.40 -15.83 -4.72
N SER A 144 7.05 -16.00 -6.00
CA SER A 144 8.02 -16.37 -7.03
C SER A 144 7.57 -15.93 -8.42
N LYS A 145 8.52 -15.80 -9.35
CA LYS A 145 8.26 -15.50 -10.76
C LYS A 145 7.15 -16.38 -11.36
N ASN A 146 7.22 -17.69 -11.16
CA ASN A 146 6.25 -18.63 -11.74
C ASN A 146 4.85 -18.45 -11.15
N LYS A 147 4.76 -18.18 -9.84
CA LYS A 147 3.48 -17.93 -9.18
C LYS A 147 2.86 -16.60 -9.63
N ILE A 148 3.68 -15.55 -9.77
CA ILE A 148 3.27 -14.26 -10.35
C ILE A 148 2.72 -14.46 -11.76
N LEU A 149 3.47 -15.09 -12.66
CA LEU A 149 3.04 -15.32 -14.05
C LEU A 149 1.74 -16.12 -14.10
N LYS A 150 1.63 -17.21 -13.32
CA LYS A 150 0.43 -18.03 -13.23
C LYS A 150 -0.79 -17.26 -12.71
N TYR A 151 -0.59 -16.36 -11.74
CA TYR A 151 -1.67 -15.54 -11.21
C TYR A 151 -2.27 -14.64 -12.30
N TYR A 152 -1.44 -13.88 -13.02
CA TYR A 152 -1.94 -12.97 -14.05
C TYR A 152 -2.44 -13.69 -15.30
N ASP A 153 -1.84 -14.83 -15.67
CA ASP A 153 -2.34 -15.71 -16.73
C ASP A 153 -3.75 -16.23 -16.43
N SER A 154 -4.01 -16.65 -15.18
CA SER A 154 -5.35 -17.08 -14.75
C SER A 154 -6.42 -16.00 -14.86
N LEU A 155 -6.01 -14.73 -14.80
CA LEU A 155 -6.86 -13.56 -14.95
C LEU A 155 -6.93 -13.07 -16.41
N LYS A 156 -6.21 -13.71 -17.33
CA LYS A 156 -6.05 -13.30 -18.74
C LYS A 156 -5.48 -11.88 -18.88
N ILE A 157 -4.62 -11.48 -17.95
CA ILE A 157 -3.94 -10.18 -17.96
C ILE A 157 -2.54 -10.36 -18.55
N PRO A 158 -2.17 -9.62 -19.62
CA PRO A 158 -0.83 -9.68 -20.18
C PRO A 158 0.22 -9.30 -19.13
N ILE A 159 1.22 -10.17 -18.98
CA ILE A 159 2.36 -9.97 -18.11
C ILE A 159 3.64 -10.40 -18.80
N LYS A 160 4.71 -9.62 -18.65
CA LYS A 160 6.07 -10.04 -19.02
C LYS A 160 7.09 -9.54 -18.00
N PRO A 161 8.06 -10.37 -17.60
CA PRO A 161 9.19 -9.90 -16.79
C PRO A 161 10.04 -8.91 -17.59
N ILE A 162 10.60 -7.92 -16.89
CA ILE A 162 11.58 -6.97 -17.41
C ILE A 162 12.93 -7.31 -16.79
N TYR A 163 13.91 -7.61 -17.64
CA TYR A 163 15.25 -7.98 -17.23
C TYR A 163 16.22 -6.82 -17.44
N TYR A 164 16.97 -6.47 -16.39
CA TYR A 164 18.10 -5.55 -16.53
C TYR A 164 19.21 -6.24 -17.33
N ASN A 165 19.83 -5.50 -18.26
CA ASN A 165 20.91 -5.98 -19.13
C ASN A 165 20.57 -7.23 -19.97
N ASN A 166 19.28 -7.46 -20.26
CA ASN A 166 18.79 -8.63 -21.01
C ASN A 166 19.17 -9.99 -20.39
N ASP A 167 19.50 -10.04 -19.09
CA ASP A 167 19.78 -11.30 -18.41
C ASP A 167 18.46 -12.04 -18.13
N VAL A 168 17.97 -12.75 -19.15
CA VAL A 168 16.77 -13.59 -19.07
C VAL A 168 16.88 -14.71 -18.04
N ASN A 169 18.11 -15.04 -17.62
CA ASN A 169 18.41 -16.06 -16.62
C ASN A 169 18.48 -15.49 -15.20
N ALA A 170 18.28 -14.18 -15.01
CA ALA A 170 18.23 -13.58 -13.69
C ALA A 170 17.24 -14.39 -12.82
N PRO A 171 17.69 -14.94 -11.68
CA PRO A 171 16.89 -15.88 -10.91
C PRO A 171 15.63 -15.22 -10.31
N TYR A 172 15.67 -13.91 -10.08
CA TYR A 172 14.62 -13.15 -9.41
C TYR A 172 14.33 -11.82 -10.14
N PRO A 173 13.68 -11.82 -11.33
CA PRO A 173 13.25 -10.57 -11.94
C PRO A 173 12.18 -9.91 -11.08
N LYS A 174 12.48 -8.73 -10.55
CA LYS A 174 11.54 -7.98 -9.70
C LYS A 174 10.68 -6.99 -10.48
N GLN A 175 10.97 -6.75 -11.75
CA GLN A 175 10.18 -5.84 -12.59
C GLN A 175 9.33 -6.62 -13.59
N PHE A 176 8.11 -6.14 -13.77
CA PHE A 176 7.13 -6.72 -14.68
C PHE A 176 6.39 -5.61 -15.42
N GLU A 177 6.12 -5.81 -16.70
CA GLU A 177 5.09 -5.05 -17.40
C GLU A 177 3.78 -5.84 -17.30
N ILE A 178 2.77 -5.25 -16.67
CA ILE A 178 1.48 -5.87 -16.38
C ILE A 178 0.39 -4.92 -16.87
N ASP A 179 -0.40 -5.36 -17.86
CA ASP A 179 -1.42 -4.52 -18.51
C ASP A 179 -0.88 -3.13 -18.94
N LYS A 180 0.32 -3.12 -19.53
CA LYS A 180 1.08 -1.94 -20.00
C LYS A 180 1.65 -1.02 -18.91
N TYR A 181 1.47 -1.34 -17.63
CA TYR A 181 2.10 -0.62 -16.52
C TYR A 181 3.35 -1.35 -16.04
N ARG A 182 4.36 -0.60 -15.63
CA ARG A 182 5.52 -1.17 -14.94
C ARG A 182 5.21 -1.34 -13.47
N ALA A 183 5.33 -2.57 -13.00
CA ALA A 183 5.21 -2.93 -11.61
C ALA A 183 6.55 -3.48 -11.10
N PHE A 184 6.87 -3.17 -9.86
CA PHE A 184 7.93 -3.85 -9.13
C PHE A 184 7.28 -4.78 -8.11
N ILE A 185 7.73 -6.03 -8.09
CA ILE A 185 7.31 -7.04 -7.14
C ILE A 185 8.58 -7.53 -6.47
N ASP A 186 8.81 -7.12 -5.22
CA ASP A 186 9.85 -7.70 -4.39
C ASP A 186 9.32 -8.96 -3.75
N TYR A 187 10.00 -10.07 -4.00
CA TYR A 187 9.69 -11.37 -3.44
C TYR A 187 11.00 -12.09 -3.16
N GLY A 188 10.99 -12.93 -2.14
CA GLY A 188 12.15 -13.72 -1.72
C GLY A 188 11.71 -15.06 -1.13
N ASP A 189 12.63 -15.73 -0.46
CA ASP A 189 12.38 -17.05 0.13
C ASP A 189 11.46 -16.98 1.35
N ASP A 190 11.45 -15.86 2.05
CA ASP A 190 10.48 -15.56 3.08
C ASP A 190 9.16 -15.24 2.37
N GLU A 191 8.08 -15.96 2.68
CA GLU A 191 6.74 -15.92 2.04
C GLU A 191 6.02 -14.54 2.08
N GLN A 192 6.76 -13.46 2.26
CA GLN A 192 6.37 -12.07 2.17
C GLN A 192 6.68 -11.54 0.77
N TYR A 193 5.91 -10.55 0.34
CA TYR A 193 6.21 -9.84 -0.88
C TYR A 193 5.65 -8.42 -0.82
N GLU A 194 6.26 -7.56 -1.62
CA GLU A 194 5.84 -6.18 -1.82
C GLU A 194 5.57 -5.96 -3.30
N MET A 195 4.45 -5.33 -3.64
CA MET A 195 4.11 -4.94 -4.99
C MET A 195 3.91 -3.43 -5.06
N SER A 196 4.61 -2.76 -5.98
CA SER A 196 4.46 -1.33 -6.24
C SER A 196 4.23 -1.01 -7.71
N VAL A 197 3.49 0.07 -7.96
CA VAL A 197 3.20 0.60 -9.30
C VAL A 197 3.26 2.12 -9.25
N ASN A 198 4.00 2.71 -10.19
CA ASN A 198 3.89 4.14 -10.51
C ASN A 198 3.04 4.29 -11.78
N TYR A 199 2.02 5.14 -11.71
CA TYR A 199 1.06 5.36 -12.78
C TYR A 199 1.35 6.58 -13.66
N ILE A 200 2.30 7.42 -13.25
CA ILE A 200 2.66 8.67 -13.94
C ILE A 200 4.00 8.53 -14.65
N THR A 201 4.96 7.83 -14.04
CA THR A 201 6.29 7.62 -14.63
C THR A 201 6.56 6.15 -14.90
N ASN A 202 7.58 5.88 -15.71
CA ASN A 202 8.09 4.53 -15.94
C ASN A 202 9.03 4.03 -14.82
N SER A 203 9.23 4.82 -13.76
CA SER A 203 10.06 4.43 -12.62
C SER A 203 9.27 3.55 -11.66
N THR A 204 9.90 2.50 -11.16
CA THR A 204 9.30 1.64 -10.14
C THR A 204 10.08 1.85 -8.85
N TYR A 205 9.57 2.71 -7.97
CA TYR A 205 10.22 3.06 -6.72
C TYR A 205 9.70 2.21 -5.55
N ARG A 206 10.57 1.98 -4.57
CA ARG A 206 10.32 1.21 -3.35
C ARG A 206 10.77 2.05 -2.16
N ASN A 207 9.92 2.93 -1.64
CA ASN A 207 10.15 3.46 -0.28
C ASN A 207 8.99 4.20 0.40
N ILE A 208 7.76 4.12 -0.13
CA ILE A 208 6.64 4.86 0.49
C ILE A 208 6.35 4.37 1.91
N LEU A 209 6.59 3.08 2.14
CA LEU A 209 6.25 2.42 3.38
C LEU A 209 7.13 2.85 4.55
N GLU A 210 8.44 2.88 4.37
CA GLU A 210 9.37 3.15 5.47
C GLU A 210 9.18 4.55 6.02
N GLU A 211 8.94 5.54 5.16
CA GLU A 211 8.76 6.92 5.63
C GLU A 211 7.41 7.10 6.34
N TRP A 212 6.32 6.61 5.74
CA TRP A 212 4.97 6.90 6.27
C TRP A 212 4.60 6.05 7.47
N TYR A 213 4.91 4.76 7.44
CA TYR A 213 4.61 3.86 8.56
C TYR A 213 5.68 3.89 9.65
N ALA A 214 6.76 4.67 9.49
CA ALA A 214 7.60 5.12 10.60
C ALA A 214 7.15 6.48 11.19
N GLY A 215 6.05 7.06 10.70
CA GLY A 215 5.49 8.32 11.22
C GLY A 215 6.08 9.59 10.62
N LYS A 216 6.81 9.50 9.51
CA LYS A 216 7.49 10.63 8.84
C LYS A 216 6.79 11.03 7.53
N ILE A 217 5.50 11.38 7.61
CA ILE A 217 4.66 11.68 6.42
C ILE A 217 5.16 12.90 5.62
N HIS A 218 5.91 13.81 6.24
CA HIS A 218 6.33 15.07 5.63
C HIS A 218 7.73 15.01 4.96
N VAL A 219 8.39 13.86 4.92
CA VAL A 219 9.79 13.73 4.43
C VAL A 219 9.84 13.03 3.07
N VAL A 220 8.92 13.36 2.17
CA VAL A 220 8.69 12.53 0.99
C VAL A 220 9.44 13.05 -0.22
N ARG A 221 10.77 13.11 -0.08
CA ARG A 221 11.65 13.84 -1.00
C ARG A 221 11.87 13.16 -2.38
N TYR A 222 11.16 12.07 -2.70
CA TYR A 222 11.61 11.14 -3.75
C TYR A 222 10.54 10.69 -4.75
N TYR A 223 9.48 11.45 -4.99
CA TYR A 223 8.36 11.08 -5.89
C TYR A 223 8.29 11.85 -7.22
N LEU A 224 9.42 12.39 -7.69
CA LEU A 224 9.53 12.93 -9.04
C LEU A 224 9.82 11.83 -10.07
#